data_AF-A0A9W7HK57-F1
#
_entry.id   AF-A0A9W7HK57-F1
#
_cell.length_a   1.000
_cell.length_b   1.000
_cell.length_c   1.000
_cell.angle_alpha   90.00
_cell.angle_beta   90.00
_cell.angle_gamma   90.00
#
_symmetry.space_group_name_H-M   'P 1'
#
loop_
_entity.id
_entity.type
_entity.pdbx_description
1 polymer ?
#
loop_
_entity_poly.entity_id
_entity_poly.type
_entity_poly.pdbx_seq_one_letter_code
_entity_poly.pdbx_strand_id
1 'polypeptide(L)'
;MAASTAHVRSSSLPTTTHPLVLSVEEQLTKLKASQHEASPSISNRLGGLKELYERVDDMIHSQFPKSHCIEHLEDVLGGSLRVLDACGTVRDVLSRMRESLQALESSLRRSNKFYRVGDLVKEYTMWALKTLP
;
A
#
# COMPACT_ATOMS: atom_id res chain seq x y z
N MET A 1 -58.77 30.36 3.20
CA MET A 1 -57.51 29.67 3.51
C MET A 1 -57.62 28.24 3.00
N ALA A 2 -57.10 27.96 1.80
CA ALA A 2 -57.07 26.61 1.26
C ALA A 2 -55.67 26.04 1.50
N ALA A 3 -55.55 25.07 2.40
CA ALA A 3 -54.30 24.37 2.64
C ALA A 3 -54.11 23.34 1.53
N SER A 4 -53.20 23.61 0.60
CA SER A 4 -52.74 22.62 -0.37
C SER A 4 -51.83 21.62 0.35
N THR A 5 -52.32 20.41 0.56
CA THR A 5 -51.53 19.28 1.08
C THR A 5 -50.52 18.86 0.01
N ALA A 6 -49.27 19.29 0.16
CA ALA A 6 -48.17 18.83 -0.68
C ALA A 6 -47.88 17.36 -0.34
N HIS A 7 -48.44 16.44 -1.12
CA HIS A 7 -48.10 15.02 -1.06
C HIS A 7 -46.71 14.83 -1.65
N VAL A 8 -45.68 14.78 -0.79
CA VAL A 8 -44.35 14.32 -1.19
C VAL A 8 -44.45 12.84 -1.50
N ARG A 9 -44.43 12.48 -2.79
CA ARG A 9 -44.28 11.10 -3.25
C ARG A 9 -42.79 10.84 -3.41
N SER A 10 -42.25 9.90 -2.65
CA SER A 10 -40.87 9.45 -2.76
C SER A 10 -40.66 8.87 -4.16
N SER A 11 -39.76 9.45 -4.94
CA SER A 11 -39.30 8.86 -6.20
C SER A 11 -38.25 7.79 -5.89
N SER A 12 -38.64 6.52 -5.82
CA SER A 12 -37.68 5.42 -5.85
C SER A 12 -37.03 5.42 -7.24
N LEU A 13 -35.71 5.63 -7.30
CA LEU A 13 -34.93 5.43 -8.51
C LEU A 13 -35.13 3.97 -8.96
N PRO A 14 -35.33 3.69 -10.25
CA PRO A 14 -35.32 2.31 -10.72
C PRO A 14 -33.95 1.72 -10.41
N THR A 15 -33.92 0.69 -9.57
CA THR A 15 -32.73 -0.13 -9.34
C THR A 15 -32.37 -0.74 -10.68
N THR A 16 -31.47 -0.10 -11.42
CA THR A 16 -31.05 -0.60 -12.73
C THR A 16 -30.07 -1.73 -12.43
N THR A 17 -30.61 -2.93 -12.25
CA THR A 17 -29.81 -4.13 -12.02
C THR A 17 -28.93 -4.38 -13.24
N HIS A 18 -27.65 -4.65 -12.98
CA HIS A 18 -26.67 -4.88 -14.04
C HIS A 18 -27.13 -6.03 -14.95
N PRO A 19 -26.98 -5.94 -16.29
CA PRO A 19 -27.49 -6.96 -17.22
C PRO A 19 -27.02 -8.39 -16.91
N LEU A 20 -25.78 -8.55 -16.40
CA LEU A 20 -25.25 -9.84 -15.96
C LEU A 20 -25.95 -10.39 -14.71
N VAL A 21 -26.35 -9.53 -13.76
CA VAL A 21 -27.09 -9.93 -12.56
C VAL A 21 -28.47 -10.42 -12.94
N LEU A 22 -29.16 -9.68 -13.83
CA LEU A 22 -30.46 -10.10 -14.38
C LEU A 22 -30.36 -11.44 -15.10
N SER A 23 -29.29 -11.65 -15.88
CA SER A 23 -29.09 -12.92 -16.57
C SER A 23 -28.86 -14.09 -15.60
N VAL A 24 -28.15 -13.89 -14.49
CA VAL A 24 -27.94 -14.94 -13.47
C VAL A 24 -29.27 -15.25 -12.77
N GLU A 25 -30.04 -14.23 -12.42
CA GLU A 25 -31.38 -14.39 -11.83
C GLU A 25 -32.35 -15.15 -12.75
N GLU A 26 -32.30 -14.87 -14.06
CA GLU A 26 -33.10 -15.58 -15.06
C GLU A 26 -32.72 -17.07 -15.14
N GLN A 27 -31.42 -17.41 -15.17
CA GLN A 27 -31.00 -18.82 -15.18
C GLN A 27 -31.38 -19.54 -13.88
N LEU A 28 -31.34 -18.83 -12.74
CA LEU A 28 -31.70 -19.38 -11.44
C LEU A 28 -33.20 -19.63 -11.32
N THR A 29 -34.03 -18.73 -11.86
CA THR A 29 -35.50 -18.93 -11.92
C THR A 29 -35.89 -20.07 -12.85
N LYS A 30 -35.26 -20.17 -14.04
CA LYS A 30 -35.42 -21.29 -14.98
C LYS A 30 -35.04 -22.64 -14.35
N LEU A 31 -33.90 -22.69 -13.63
CA LEU A 31 -33.45 -23.91 -12.96
C LEU A 31 -34.42 -24.35 -11.84
N LYS A 32 -34.96 -23.40 -11.07
CA LYS A 32 -35.99 -23.65 -10.05
C LYS A 32 -37.30 -24.15 -10.65
N ALA A 33 -37.73 -23.60 -11.78
CA ALA A 33 -38.94 -24.05 -12.47
C ALA A 33 -38.82 -25.52 -12.91
N SER A 34 -37.67 -25.91 -13.47
CA SER A 34 -37.44 -27.31 -13.90
C SER A 34 -37.45 -28.32 -12.76
N GLN A 35 -37.23 -27.91 -11.51
CA GLN A 35 -37.30 -28.79 -10.35
C GLN A 35 -38.74 -29.19 -9.96
N HIS A 36 -39.73 -28.38 -10.36
CA HIS A 36 -41.14 -28.59 -10.00
C HIS A 36 -41.93 -29.32 -11.10
N GLU A 37 -41.27 -29.68 -12.21
CA GLU A 37 -41.91 -30.47 -13.25
C GLU A 37 -42.09 -31.92 -12.82
N ALA A 38 -43.19 -32.55 -13.26
CA ALA A 38 -43.57 -33.90 -12.84
C ALA A 38 -42.61 -35.00 -13.32
N SER A 39 -41.72 -34.71 -14.29
CA SER A 39 -40.68 -35.64 -14.73
C SER A 39 -39.51 -34.90 -15.43
N PRO A 40 -38.64 -34.19 -14.70
CA PRO A 40 -37.52 -33.49 -15.29
C PRO A 40 -36.38 -34.48 -15.55
N SER A 41 -35.96 -34.58 -16.81
CA SER A 41 -34.77 -35.33 -17.19
C SER A 41 -33.54 -34.81 -16.43
N ILE A 42 -32.73 -35.72 -15.86
CA ILE A 42 -31.49 -35.39 -15.16
C ILE A 42 -30.55 -34.56 -16.06
N SER A 43 -30.54 -34.85 -17.36
CA SER A 43 -29.74 -34.09 -18.35
C SER A 43 -30.14 -32.62 -18.44
N ASN A 44 -31.44 -32.30 -18.37
CA ASN A 44 -31.94 -30.94 -18.43
C ASN A 44 -31.53 -30.14 -17.17
N ARG A 45 -31.56 -30.79 -16.00
CA ARG A 45 -31.13 -30.17 -14.73
C ARG A 45 -29.63 -29.89 -14.73
N LEU A 46 -28.82 -30.82 -15.24
CA LEU A 46 -27.37 -30.62 -15.37
C LEU A 46 -27.03 -29.55 -16.41
N GLY A 47 -27.78 -29.49 -17.53
CA GLY A 47 -27.66 -28.43 -18.53
C GLY A 47 -27.95 -27.04 -17.96
N GLY A 48 -29.05 -26.88 -17.22
CA GLY A 48 -29.37 -25.61 -16.56
C GLY A 48 -28.35 -25.19 -15.49
N LEU A 49 -27.76 -26.16 -14.77
CA LEU A 49 -26.67 -25.86 -13.82
C LEU A 49 -25.41 -25.36 -14.53
N LYS A 50 -25.07 -25.95 -15.69
CA LYS A 50 -23.95 -25.51 -16.53
C LYS A 50 -24.18 -24.08 -17.06
N GLU A 51 -25.37 -23.78 -17.56
CA GLU A 51 -25.74 -22.43 -18.03
C GLU A 51 -25.64 -21.39 -16.89
N LEU A 52 -26.09 -21.74 -15.68
CA LEU A 52 -25.97 -20.87 -14.51
C LEU A 52 -24.49 -20.64 -14.13
N TYR A 53 -23.68 -21.71 -14.15
CA TYR A 53 -22.25 -21.61 -13.85
C TYR A 53 -21.53 -20.68 -14.83
N GLU A 54 -21.79 -20.83 -16.13
CA GLU A 54 -21.20 -19.97 -17.17
C GLU A 54 -21.58 -18.49 -16.94
N ARG A 55 -22.84 -18.19 -16.61
CA ARG A 55 -23.25 -16.79 -16.34
C ARG A 55 -22.65 -16.19 -15.08
N VAL A 56 -22.44 -17.00 -14.03
CA VAL A 56 -21.75 -16.54 -12.83
C VAL A 56 -20.27 -16.32 -13.12
N ASP A 57 -19.64 -17.20 -13.91
CA ASP A 57 -18.24 -17.05 -14.31
C ASP A 57 -18.00 -15.80 -15.18
N ASP A 58 -18.89 -15.52 -16.14
CA ASP A 58 -18.88 -14.29 -16.94
C ASP A 58 -19.01 -13.03 -16.07
N MET A 59 -19.89 -13.08 -15.07
CA MET A 59 -20.09 -11.98 -14.12
C MET A 59 -18.84 -11.71 -13.27
N ILE A 60 -18.18 -12.77 -12.78
CA ILE A 60 -16.94 -12.65 -12.00
C ILE A 60 -15.82 -12.08 -12.87
N HIS A 61 -15.65 -12.59 -14.10
CA HIS A 61 -14.64 -12.09 -15.03
C HIS A 61 -14.89 -10.64 -15.46
N SER A 62 -16.15 -10.23 -15.59
CA SER A 62 -16.51 -8.85 -15.93
C SER A 62 -16.29 -7.86 -14.78
N GLN A 63 -16.51 -8.26 -13.53
CA GLN A 63 -16.29 -7.39 -12.36
C GLN A 63 -14.82 -7.32 -11.95
N PHE A 64 -14.09 -8.41 -12.14
CA PHE A 64 -12.69 -8.53 -11.75
C PHE A 64 -11.85 -8.93 -12.96
N PRO A 65 -11.59 -8.01 -13.92
CA PRO A 65 -10.60 -8.26 -14.93
C PRO A 65 -9.27 -8.54 -14.22
N LYS A 66 -8.84 -9.80 -14.27
CA LYS A 66 -7.65 -10.30 -13.57
C LYS A 66 -6.41 -9.44 -13.90
N SER A 67 -6.37 -8.86 -15.10
CA SER A 67 -5.33 -7.92 -15.53
C SER A 67 -5.28 -6.64 -14.69
N HIS A 68 -6.41 -5.98 -14.45
CA HIS A 68 -6.45 -4.71 -13.72
C HIS A 68 -6.06 -4.87 -12.24
N CYS A 69 -6.37 -6.03 -11.64
CA CYS A 69 -5.98 -6.31 -10.26
C CYS A 69 -4.47 -6.55 -10.14
N ILE A 70 -3.88 -7.27 -11.11
CA ILE A 70 -2.45 -7.57 -11.14
C ILE A 70 -1.64 -6.30 -11.42
N GLU A 71 -2.01 -5.50 -12.42
CA GLU A 71 -1.30 -4.25 -12.75
C GLU A 71 -1.30 -3.27 -11.58
N HIS A 72 -2.45 -3.07 -10.92
CA HIS A 72 -2.52 -2.19 -9.75
C HIS A 72 -1.69 -2.72 -8.57
N LEU A 73 -1.64 -4.05 -8.39
CA LEU A 73 -0.81 -4.66 -7.34
C LEU A 73 0.69 -4.51 -7.65
N GLU A 74 1.09 -4.69 -8.92
CA GLU A 74 2.46 -4.48 -9.39
C GLU A 74 2.92 -3.03 -9.20
N ASP A 75 2.05 -2.05 -9.50
CA ASP A 75 2.34 -0.63 -9.28
C ASP A 75 2.53 -0.30 -7.79
N VAL A 76 1.65 -0.79 -6.93
CA VAL A 76 1.75 -0.60 -5.47
C VAL A 76 3.02 -1.26 -4.93
N LEU A 77 3.34 -2.46 -5.41
CA LEU A 77 4.53 -3.19 -5.01
C LEU A 77 5.80 -2.47 -5.48
N GLY A 78 5.82 -1.99 -6.73
CA GLY A 78 6.91 -1.20 -7.29
C GLY A 78 7.12 0.12 -6.54
N GLY A 79 6.04 0.79 -6.14
CA GLY A 79 6.09 1.95 -5.25
C GLY A 79 6.72 1.64 -3.89
N SER A 80 6.28 0.55 -3.26
CA SER A 80 6.79 0.10 -1.97
C SER A 80 8.28 -0.26 -2.01
N LEU A 81 8.72 -0.90 -3.09
CA LEU A 81 10.13 -1.26 -3.29
C LEU A 81 11.02 -0.02 -3.42
N ARG A 82 10.57 1.01 -4.13
CA ARG A 82 11.31 2.29 -4.24
C ARG A 82 11.48 2.98 -2.88
N VAL A 83 10.46 2.93 -2.03
CA VAL A 83 10.57 3.47 -0.66
C VAL A 83 11.59 2.68 0.15
N LEU A 84 11.58 1.35 0.05
CA LEU A 84 12.54 0.50 0.77
C LEU A 84 13.98 0.76 0.32
N ASP A 85 14.20 0.95 -0.98
CA ASP A 85 15.51 1.30 -1.55
C ASP A 85 16.01 2.67 -1.05
N ALA A 86 15.14 3.68 -1.04
CA ALA A 86 15.46 4.99 -0.46
C ALA A 86 15.81 4.89 1.04
N CYS A 87 15.06 4.10 1.80
CA CYS A 87 15.37 3.82 3.21
C CYS A 87 16.73 3.11 3.38
N GLY A 88 17.08 2.21 2.46
CA GLY A 88 18.41 1.60 2.40
C GLY A 88 19.51 2.62 2.20
N THR A 89 19.34 3.50 1.21
CA THR A 89 20.28 4.58 0.90
C THR A 89 20.48 5.52 2.09
N VAL A 90 19.39 5.93 2.77
CA VAL A 90 19.46 6.79 3.96
C VAL A 90 20.26 6.12 5.08
N ARG A 91 20.05 4.82 5.32
CA ARG A 91 20.78 4.05 6.33
C ARG A 91 22.28 4.00 6.02
N ASP A 92 22.64 3.83 4.75
CA ASP A 92 24.05 3.79 4.32
C ASP A 92 24.74 5.15 4.50
N VAL A 93 24.06 6.24 4.14
CA VAL A 93 24.56 7.61 4.37
C VAL A 93 24.73 7.88 5.87
N LEU A 94 23.76 7.52 6.70
CA LEU A 94 23.85 7.66 8.15
C LEU A 94 25.04 6.88 8.73
N SER A 95 25.26 5.66 8.24
CA SER A 95 26.37 4.81 8.66
C SER A 95 27.71 5.45 8.34
N ARG A 96 27.88 5.95 7.11
CA ARG A 96 29.09 6.70 6.71
C ARG A 96 29.30 7.96 7.54
N MET A 97 28.23 8.70 7.83
CA MET A 97 28.32 9.90 8.67
C MET A 97 28.80 9.53 10.08
N ARG A 98 28.27 8.46 10.68
CA ARG A 98 28.69 7.97 11.99
C ARG A 98 30.17 7.56 12.00
N GLU A 99 30.62 6.83 10.98
CA GLU A 99 32.03 6.47 10.82
C GLU A 99 32.93 7.71 10.72
N SER A 100 32.51 8.72 9.96
CA SER A 100 33.27 9.97 9.81
C SER A 100 33.39 10.75 11.12
N LEU A 101 32.31 10.83 11.91
CA LEU A 101 32.31 11.48 13.22
C LEU A 101 33.23 10.75 14.20
N GLN A 102 33.17 9.42 14.21
CA GLN A 102 34.04 8.61 15.05
C GLN A 102 35.52 8.76 14.63
N ALA A 103 35.81 8.82 13.34
CA ALA A 103 37.15 9.07 12.83
C ALA A 103 37.66 10.45 13.27
N LEU A 104 36.83 11.49 13.18
CA LEU A 104 37.15 12.84 13.63
C LEU A 104 37.43 12.89 15.14
N GLU A 105 36.56 12.30 15.95
CA GLU A 105 36.74 12.20 17.41
C GLU A 105 38.05 11.47 17.76
N SER A 106 38.33 10.36 17.08
CA SER A 106 39.57 9.60 17.26
C SER A 106 40.82 10.43 16.89
N SER A 107 40.71 11.31 15.89
CA SER A 107 41.77 12.20 15.44
C SER A 107 42.01 13.29 16.48
N LEU A 108 40.95 13.91 16.98
CA LEU A 108 41.00 14.92 18.03
C LEU A 108 41.64 14.36 19.31
N ARG A 109 41.22 13.16 19.75
CA ARG A 109 41.79 12.49 20.93
C ARG A 109 43.29 12.19 20.76
N ARG A 110 43.71 11.79 19.54
CA ARG A 110 45.14 11.56 19.22
C ARG A 110 45.92 12.87 19.09
N SER A 111 45.26 13.97 18.73
CA SER A 111 45.82 15.31 18.63
C SER A 111 46.05 15.98 20.01
N ASN A 112 46.51 15.19 20.98
CA ASN A 112 47.02 15.67 22.27
C ASN A 112 48.29 16.56 22.11
N LYS A 113 48.74 16.81 20.88
CA LYS A 113 49.83 17.71 20.54
C LYS A 113 49.50 19.19 20.81
N PHE A 114 48.22 19.58 20.85
CA PHE A 114 47.81 20.96 21.15
C PHE A 114 47.97 21.33 22.63
N TYR A 115 47.74 20.39 23.54
CA TYR A 115 47.99 20.61 24.98
C TYR A 115 49.49 20.77 25.28
N ARG A 116 50.35 20.14 24.47
CA ARG A 116 51.81 20.24 24.58
C ARG A 116 52.36 21.62 24.19
N VAL A 117 51.65 22.39 23.36
CA VAL A 117 52.05 23.78 23.03
C VAL A 117 51.83 24.70 24.24
N GLY A 118 50.70 24.55 24.93
CA GLY A 118 50.44 25.31 26.16
C GLY A 118 51.48 25.00 27.25
N ASP A 119 51.91 23.75 27.35
CA ASP A 119 52.96 23.34 28.30
C ASP A 119 54.34 23.89 27.91
N LEU A 120 54.72 23.87 26.62
CA LEU A 120 55.96 24.49 26.15
C LEU A 120 55.98 26.01 26.37
N VAL A 121 54.85 26.70 26.14
CA VAL A 121 54.75 28.15 26.38
C VAL A 121 54.91 28.46 27.86
N LYS A 122 54.30 27.66 28.75
CA LYS A 122 54.49 27.79 30.20
C LYS A 122 55.94 27.52 30.64
N GLU A 123 56.58 26.51 30.07
CA GLU A 123 57.97 26.19 30.36
C GLU A 123 58.89 27.35 29.94
N TYR A 124 58.68 27.90 28.74
CA TYR A 124 59.42 29.06 28.24
C TYR A 124 59.20 30.32 29.08
N THR A 125 57.95 30.64 29.44
CA THR A 125 57.66 31.84 30.26
C THR A 125 58.19 31.69 31.68
N MET A 126 58.13 30.49 32.26
CA MET A 126 58.71 30.22 33.57
C MET A 126 60.24 30.34 33.54
N TRP A 127 60.90 29.82 32.50
CA TRP A 127 62.34 30.01 32.30
C TRP A 127 62.69 31.51 32.17
N ALA A 128 61.97 32.25 31.31
CA ALA A 128 62.24 33.67 31.08
C ALA A 128 62.12 34.49 32.36
N LEU A 129 61.07 34.26 33.17
CA LEU A 129 60.88 34.96 34.44
C LEU A 129 61.93 34.63 35.50
N LYS A 130 62.51 33.42 35.45
CA LYS A 130 63.57 32.98 36.39
C LYS A 130 64.97 33.48 36.01
N THR A 131 65.13 33.95 34.77
CA THR A 131 66.42 34.39 34.21
C THR A 131 66.54 35.92 34.16
N LEU A 132 65.49 36.66 34.54
CA LEU A 132 65.59 38.11 34.73
C LEU A 132 66.30 38.41 36.08
N PRO A 133 67.26 39.34 36.09
CA PRO A 133 68.03 39.71 37.28
C PRO A 133 67.20 40.43 38.35
#